data_AF-A0ABD5YKJ8-F1
#
_entry.id   AF-A0ABD5YKJ8-F1
#
_cell.length_a   1.000
_cell.length_b   1.000
_cell.length_c   1.000
_cell.angle_alpha   90.00
_cell.angle_beta   90.00
_cell.angle_gamma   90.00
#
_symmetry.space_group_name_H-M   'P 1'
#
loop_
_entity.id
_entity.type
_entity.pdbx_description
1 polymer ?
#
loop_
_entity_poly.entity_id
_entity_poly.type
_entity_poly.pdbx_seq_one_letter_code
_entity_poly.pdbx_strand_id
1 'polypeptide(L)'
;MTGASLVLGISGCLGGKDTSSDSEQSDGYAPQSKNGTEKTNGTKTKSVDVSSFPTRPTRGTSVPLVPIDVAHDWYVRREARFADARGETGYEKAHIKGAVLSPAPKGQTQNDPVENWPKSDRIITYCACPHHLSSLRAANLINQGYKNVFALDDGFLAWMKRKYPVVGSEATQQPNVQVINGQTAPQYAGKTAWAYHRPSGQREATTIESKGLYSLRLPFYDVTGDSLIEIETPDYIIEKSLSVLTSKTITPEGTLSVK
;
A
#
# COMPACT_ATOMS: atom_id res chain seq x y z
N MET A 1 -26.30 -65.78 43.78
CA MET A 1 -26.11 -66.49 42.50
C MET A 1 -25.45 -65.54 41.52
N THR A 2 -24.29 -65.92 40.97
CA THR A 2 -23.72 -65.54 39.64
C THR A 2 -23.78 -64.04 39.25
N GLY A 3 -22.71 -63.26 39.13
CA GLY A 3 -21.42 -63.55 38.48
C GLY A 3 -21.52 -63.33 36.96
N ALA A 4 -21.10 -62.16 36.45
CA ALA A 4 -20.54 -61.96 35.10
C ALA A 4 -19.94 -60.54 34.97
N SER A 5 -18.64 -60.49 34.65
CA SER A 5 -17.88 -59.29 34.25
C SER A 5 -18.06 -59.00 32.76
N LEU A 6 -17.92 -57.73 32.35
CA LEU A 6 -17.47 -57.35 31.01
C LEU A 6 -16.75 -55.99 31.07
N VAL A 7 -15.53 -55.97 30.52
CA VAL A 7 -14.65 -54.80 30.35
C VAL A 7 -14.69 -54.39 28.87
N LEU A 8 -14.86 -53.10 28.58
CA LEU A 8 -14.39 -52.34 27.40
C LEU A 8 -14.35 -50.86 27.86
N GLY A 9 -13.36 -49.99 27.62
CA GLY A 9 -12.45 -49.83 26.50
C GLY A 9 -12.59 -48.38 25.97
N ILE A 10 -11.56 -47.57 26.20
CA ILE A 10 -11.33 -46.16 25.79
C ILE A 10 -11.68 -45.81 24.32
N SER A 11 -12.26 -44.62 24.08
CA SER A 11 -11.86 -43.68 23.00
C SER A 11 -12.75 -42.43 22.96
N GLY A 12 -12.11 -41.28 22.72
CA GLY A 12 -12.75 -39.97 22.66
C GLY A 12 -13.27 -39.56 21.28
N CYS A 13 -13.31 -38.22 21.13
CA CYS A 13 -13.73 -37.40 19.98
C CYS A 13 -15.22 -37.02 19.97
N LEU A 14 -15.51 -35.72 20.06
CA LEU A 14 -15.71 -34.87 18.87
C LEU A 14 -16.30 -33.50 19.27
N GLY A 15 -15.75 -32.42 18.69
CA GLY A 15 -16.53 -31.22 18.43
C GLY A 15 -16.12 -29.94 19.16
N GLY A 16 -14.82 -29.68 19.33
CA GLY A 16 -14.36 -28.31 19.56
C GLY A 16 -14.52 -27.49 18.27
N LYS A 17 -15.35 -26.46 18.30
CA LYS A 17 -15.38 -25.40 17.27
C LYS A 17 -14.03 -24.68 17.31
N ASP A 18 -13.16 -24.96 16.34
CA ASP A 18 -12.04 -24.08 16.03
C ASP A 18 -12.60 -22.85 15.30
N THR A 19 -13.11 -21.90 16.06
CA THR A 19 -13.17 -20.51 15.64
C THR A 19 -11.91 -19.81 16.16
N SER A 20 -10.75 -20.14 15.58
CA SER A 20 -9.57 -19.29 15.72
C SER A 20 -9.64 -18.21 14.64
N SER A 21 -10.39 -17.15 14.92
CA SER A 21 -10.11 -15.85 14.32
C SER A 21 -8.86 -15.30 15.00
N ASP A 22 -7.72 -15.91 14.71
CA ASP A 22 -6.44 -15.38 15.11
C ASP A 22 -6.20 -14.14 14.26
N SER A 23 -6.59 -12.99 14.79
CA SER A 23 -6.08 -11.69 14.36
C SER A 23 -4.61 -11.59 14.78
N GLU A 24 -3.76 -12.48 14.24
CA GLU A 24 -2.32 -12.28 14.29
C GLU A 24 -2.05 -10.99 13.52
N GLN A 25 -1.79 -9.92 14.26
CA GLN A 25 -1.35 -8.66 13.71
C GLN A 25 -0.10 -8.94 12.87
N SER A 26 -0.22 -8.73 11.56
CA SER A 26 0.81 -9.12 10.61
C SER A 26 2.16 -8.48 10.96
N ASP A 27 3.24 -9.25 10.86
CA ASP A 27 4.61 -8.77 11.05
C ASP A 27 5.16 -8.04 9.81
N GLY A 28 4.40 -7.96 8.71
CA GLY A 28 4.87 -7.38 7.45
C GLY A 28 5.48 -8.39 6.49
N TYR A 29 5.80 -9.61 6.92
CA TYR A 29 6.31 -10.66 6.04
C TYR A 29 5.19 -11.48 5.40
N ALA A 30 5.47 -12.05 4.22
CA ALA A 30 4.61 -13.06 3.60
C ALA A 30 4.33 -14.21 4.58
N PRO A 31 3.09 -14.70 4.77
CA PRO A 31 2.78 -15.74 5.75
C PRO A 31 3.64 -17.00 5.58
N GLN A 32 4.00 -17.67 6.69
CA GLN A 32 4.71 -18.94 6.62
C GLN A 32 3.81 -20.02 6.00
N SER A 33 4.37 -20.84 5.10
CA SER A 33 3.65 -22.02 4.60
C SER A 33 3.38 -22.99 5.75
N LYS A 34 2.11 -23.39 5.93
CA LYS A 34 1.72 -24.39 6.95
C LYS A 34 2.25 -25.79 6.65
N ASN A 35 2.72 -26.03 5.42
CA ASN A 35 3.42 -27.25 5.03
C ASN A 35 4.90 -26.90 4.88
N GLY A 36 5.71 -27.35 5.85
CA GLY A 36 7.15 -27.31 5.72
C GLY A 36 7.58 -27.91 4.38
N THR A 37 8.51 -27.24 3.71
CA THR A 37 9.08 -27.60 2.39
C THR A 37 8.15 -27.47 1.19
N GLU A 38 7.90 -26.24 0.75
CA GLU A 38 8.01 -25.98 -0.69
C GLU A 38 9.48 -25.67 -0.95
N LYS A 39 10.27 -26.72 -1.25
CA LYS A 39 11.62 -26.54 -1.76
C LYS A 39 11.48 -25.80 -3.09
N THR A 40 11.77 -24.51 -3.10
CA THR A 40 12.11 -23.83 -4.33
C THR A 40 13.27 -24.62 -4.95
N ASN A 41 13.00 -25.26 -6.10
CA ASN A 41 14.03 -25.90 -6.90
C ASN A 41 15.21 -24.94 -7.00
N GLY A 42 16.39 -25.43 -6.60
CA GLY A 42 17.62 -24.67 -6.34
C GLY A 42 18.13 -23.90 -7.55
N THR A 43 17.41 -22.85 -7.93
CA THR A 43 17.92 -21.77 -8.74
C THR A 43 18.76 -20.97 -7.78
N LYS A 44 20.09 -21.04 -7.92
CA LYS A 44 21.01 -20.08 -7.30
C LYS A 44 20.42 -18.69 -7.54
N THR A 45 19.82 -18.10 -6.53
CA THR A 45 19.24 -16.77 -6.62
C THR A 45 20.41 -15.85 -6.95
N LYS A 46 20.34 -15.21 -8.14
CA LYS A 46 21.30 -14.17 -8.48
C LYS A 46 21.22 -13.13 -7.36
N SER A 47 22.36 -12.88 -6.71
CA SER A 47 22.48 -11.74 -5.80
C SER A 47 22.03 -10.49 -6.56
N VAL A 48 21.00 -9.81 -6.04
CA VAL A 48 20.48 -8.61 -6.68
C VAL A 48 21.32 -7.43 -6.20
N ASP A 49 21.95 -6.72 -7.13
CA ASP A 49 22.63 -5.47 -6.83
C ASP A 49 21.60 -4.35 -6.62
N VAL A 50 21.24 -4.12 -5.35
CA VAL A 50 20.27 -3.09 -4.97
C VAL A 50 20.74 -1.67 -5.30
N SER A 51 22.04 -1.44 -5.52
CA SER A 51 22.58 -0.14 -5.90
C SER A 51 22.29 0.22 -7.37
N SER A 52 21.94 -0.78 -8.18
CA SER A 52 21.55 -0.60 -9.59
C SER A 52 20.11 -0.11 -9.78
N PHE A 53 19.30 -0.10 -8.71
CA PHE A 53 17.90 0.29 -8.81
C PHE A 53 17.75 1.78 -9.14
N PRO A 54 16.77 2.15 -9.99
CA PRO A 54 16.45 3.55 -10.21
C PRO A 54 16.05 4.21 -8.89
N THR A 55 16.32 5.51 -8.78
CA THR A 55 15.98 6.27 -7.58
C THR A 55 15.07 7.44 -7.92
N ARG A 56 14.22 7.81 -6.97
CA ARG A 56 13.34 8.97 -7.06
C ARG A 56 13.64 9.97 -5.94
N PRO A 57 14.01 11.22 -6.27
CA PRO A 57 14.12 12.29 -5.28
C PRO A 57 12.75 12.55 -4.64
N THR A 58 12.66 12.40 -3.33
CA THR A 58 11.45 12.63 -2.55
C THR A 58 11.80 13.33 -1.24
N ARG A 59 11.39 14.60 -1.09
CA ARG A 59 11.67 15.43 0.10
C ARG A 59 13.16 15.47 0.49
N GLY A 60 14.05 15.56 -0.50
CA GLY A 60 15.50 15.59 -0.28
C GLY A 60 16.15 14.22 -0.08
N THR A 61 15.36 13.14 -0.08
CA THR A 61 15.86 11.76 0.05
C THR A 61 15.83 11.07 -1.32
N SER A 62 16.92 10.40 -1.70
CA SER A 62 16.94 9.53 -2.88
C SER A 62 16.32 8.18 -2.52
N VAL A 63 15.07 7.93 -2.94
CA VAL A 63 14.35 6.69 -2.62
C VAL A 63 14.60 5.66 -3.71
N PRO A 64 15.18 4.49 -3.41
CA PRO A 64 15.35 3.43 -4.40
C PRO A 64 14.01 2.77 -4.73
N LEU A 65 13.78 2.53 -6.02
CA LEU A 65 12.57 1.90 -6.56
C LEU A 65 12.87 0.43 -6.87
N VAL A 66 12.24 -0.49 -6.14
CA VAL A 66 12.45 -1.92 -6.35
C VAL A 66 11.55 -2.43 -7.49
N PRO A 67 12.11 -3.10 -8.52
CA PRO A 67 11.31 -3.73 -9.57
C PRO A 67 10.37 -4.79 -9.01
N ILE A 68 9.16 -4.90 -9.57
CA ILE A 68 8.10 -5.77 -9.02
C ILE A 68 8.50 -7.23 -8.91
N ASP A 69 9.24 -7.75 -9.89
CA ASP A 69 9.70 -9.15 -9.90
C ASP A 69 10.70 -9.42 -8.76
N VAL A 70 11.59 -8.46 -8.47
CA VAL A 70 12.53 -8.55 -7.34
C VAL A 70 11.79 -8.46 -6.00
N ALA A 71 10.81 -7.56 -5.90
CA ALA A 71 9.99 -7.43 -4.70
C ALA A 71 9.20 -8.72 -4.41
N HIS A 72 8.61 -9.33 -5.44
CA HIS A 72 7.91 -10.61 -5.32
C HIS A 72 8.86 -11.75 -4.91
N ASP A 73 10.06 -11.78 -5.45
CA ASP A 73 11.11 -12.71 -5.04
C ASP A 73 11.47 -12.59 -3.55
N TRP A 74 11.64 -11.35 -3.06
CA TRP A 74 11.84 -11.08 -1.63
C TRP A 74 10.62 -11.43 -0.79
N TYR A 75 9.41 -11.24 -1.32
CA TYR A 75 8.17 -11.65 -0.67
C TYR A 75 8.13 -13.17 -0.45
N VAL A 76 8.32 -13.96 -1.51
CA VAL A 76 8.25 -15.44 -1.45
C VAL A 76 9.30 -16.00 -0.49
N ARG A 77 10.50 -15.40 -0.44
CA ARG A 77 11.58 -15.81 0.46
C ARG A 77 11.47 -15.24 1.88
N ARG A 78 10.44 -14.44 2.18
CA ARG A 78 10.29 -13.70 3.44
C ARG A 78 11.54 -12.86 3.79
N GLU A 79 12.15 -12.25 2.79
CA GLU A 79 13.35 -11.42 2.94
C GLU A 79 13.03 -9.92 3.02
N ALA A 80 11.76 -9.53 2.91
CA ALA A 80 11.31 -8.16 3.03
C ALA A 80 9.96 -8.07 3.75
N ARG A 81 9.80 -7.01 4.55
CA ARG A 81 8.52 -6.60 5.11
C ARG A 81 7.84 -5.60 4.20
N PHE A 82 6.52 -5.68 4.10
CA PHE A 82 5.69 -4.84 3.22
C PHE A 82 4.85 -3.88 4.04
N ALA A 83 4.92 -2.60 3.68
CA ALA A 83 4.19 -1.51 4.33
C ALA A 83 3.28 -0.81 3.30
N ASP A 84 1.96 -0.90 3.52
CA ASP A 84 0.97 -0.21 2.69
C ASP A 84 0.93 1.27 3.06
N ALA A 85 1.32 2.12 2.11
CA ALA A 85 1.38 3.57 2.29
C ALA A 85 0.05 4.27 1.98
N ARG A 86 -1.00 3.53 1.60
CA ARG A 86 -2.35 4.06 1.34
C ARG A 86 -3.11 4.33 2.63
N GLY A 87 -4.33 4.86 2.50
CA GLY A 87 -5.28 4.98 3.60
C GLY A 87 -5.90 3.65 4.01
N GLU A 88 -6.48 3.63 5.21
CA GLU A 88 -7.06 2.44 5.87
C GLU A 88 -8.08 1.72 4.99
N THR A 89 -9.08 2.43 4.44
CA THR A 89 -10.07 1.82 3.53
C THR A 89 -9.42 1.10 2.34
N GLY A 90 -8.36 1.67 1.76
CA GLY A 90 -7.67 1.05 0.63
C GLY A 90 -6.95 -0.24 1.03
N TYR A 91 -6.43 -0.30 2.25
CA TYR A 91 -5.81 -1.50 2.83
C TYR A 91 -6.86 -2.55 3.17
N GLU A 92 -7.94 -2.19 3.86
CA GLU A 92 -9.02 -3.11 4.24
C GLU A 92 -9.68 -3.79 3.03
N LYS A 93 -9.89 -3.01 1.95
CA LYS A 93 -10.50 -3.53 0.71
C LYS A 93 -9.62 -4.54 0.01
N ALA A 94 -8.33 -4.22 -0.17
CA ALA A 94 -7.36 -5.14 -0.73
C ALA A 94 -5.93 -4.69 -0.43
N HIS A 95 -5.08 -5.59 0.08
CA HIS A 95 -3.65 -5.32 0.32
C HIS A 95 -2.78 -6.55 0.06
N ILE A 96 -1.46 -6.34 -0.09
CA ILE A 96 -0.50 -7.43 -0.24
C ILE A 96 -0.58 -8.34 0.99
N LYS A 97 -0.73 -9.65 0.79
CA LYS A 97 -0.95 -10.59 1.90
C LYS A 97 0.23 -10.58 2.88
N GLY A 98 -0.03 -10.22 4.14
CA GLY A 98 1.00 -10.10 5.17
C GLY A 98 1.68 -8.72 5.21
N ALA A 99 1.20 -7.73 4.46
CA ALA A 99 1.63 -6.34 4.67
C ALA A 99 0.96 -5.74 5.91
N VAL A 100 1.54 -4.66 6.43
CA VAL A 100 0.93 -3.82 7.48
C VAL A 100 0.50 -2.47 6.92
N LEU A 101 -0.54 -1.87 7.51
CA LEU A 101 -0.94 -0.50 7.22
C LEU A 101 0.06 0.49 7.84
N SER A 102 0.75 1.27 7.00
CA SER A 102 1.67 2.35 7.42
C SER A 102 1.51 3.57 6.51
N PRO A 103 0.44 4.35 6.71
CA PRO A 103 -0.01 5.33 5.73
C PRO A 103 0.98 6.48 5.50
N ALA A 104 1.18 6.92 4.25
CA ALA A 104 2.07 8.04 3.95
C ALA A 104 1.53 9.39 4.46
N PRO A 105 2.39 10.36 4.81
CA PRO A 105 3.85 10.28 4.73
C PRO A 105 4.52 9.73 6.00
N LYS A 106 3.83 9.72 7.16
CA LYS A 106 4.46 9.53 8.47
C LYS A 106 4.13 8.20 9.16
N GLY A 107 3.27 7.38 8.58
CA GLY A 107 2.67 6.24 9.26
C GLY A 107 1.39 6.63 9.99
N GLN A 108 0.91 5.73 10.84
CA GLN A 108 -0.23 5.97 11.74
C GLN A 108 0.15 6.98 12.84
N THR A 109 -0.82 7.74 13.33
CA THR A 109 -0.60 8.74 14.40
C THR A 109 -0.18 8.09 15.72
N GLN A 110 -0.64 6.86 15.96
CA GLN A 110 -0.31 6.07 17.14
C GLN A 110 -0.08 4.62 16.69
N ASN A 111 0.90 3.95 17.28
CA ASN A 111 1.14 2.52 17.11
C ASN A 111 1.35 2.08 15.65
N ASP A 112 2.07 2.86 14.84
CA ASP A 112 2.42 2.45 13.49
C ASP A 112 3.27 1.16 13.54
N PRO A 113 2.83 0.04 12.93
CA PRO A 113 3.50 -1.25 13.11
C PRO A 113 4.97 -1.26 12.67
N VAL A 114 5.34 -0.40 11.72
CA VAL A 114 6.71 -0.30 11.20
C VAL A 114 7.68 0.23 12.26
N GLU A 115 7.20 1.04 13.22
CA GLU A 115 8.04 1.61 14.29
C GLU A 115 8.66 0.53 15.19
N ASN A 116 8.02 -0.64 15.27
CA ASN A 116 8.51 -1.79 16.04
C ASN A 116 9.50 -2.66 15.27
N TRP A 117 9.74 -2.40 13.99
CA TRP A 117 10.67 -3.21 13.18
C TRP A 117 12.13 -2.78 13.40
N PRO A 118 13.08 -3.74 13.42
CA PRO A 118 14.50 -3.42 13.42
C PRO A 118 14.88 -2.49 12.26
N LYS A 119 15.71 -1.48 12.52
CA LYS A 119 16.16 -0.52 11.47
C LYS A 119 17.00 -1.19 10.36
N SER A 120 17.51 -2.39 10.61
CA SER A 120 18.23 -3.23 9.64
C SER A 120 17.32 -4.00 8.69
N ASP A 121 16.03 -4.15 9.02
CA ASP A 121 15.12 -4.94 8.21
C ASP A 121 14.91 -4.31 6.83
N ARG A 122 14.71 -5.16 5.83
CA ARG A 122 14.36 -4.74 4.49
C ARG A 122 12.87 -4.42 4.44
N ILE A 123 12.55 -3.19 4.05
CA ILE A 123 11.19 -2.67 4.01
C ILE A 123 10.86 -2.27 2.57
N ILE A 124 9.72 -2.74 2.07
CA ILE A 124 9.13 -2.31 0.81
C ILE A 124 7.85 -1.54 1.13
N THR A 125 7.85 -0.24 0.86
CA THR A 125 6.62 0.55 0.89
C THR A 125 5.92 0.44 -0.47
N TYR A 126 4.60 0.47 -0.50
CA TYR A 126 3.85 0.48 -1.75
C TYR A 126 2.60 1.35 -1.66
N CYS A 127 2.12 1.82 -2.80
CA CYS A 127 0.84 2.50 -2.93
C CYS A 127 0.11 2.00 -4.18
N ALA A 128 -1.06 2.56 -4.49
CA ALA A 128 -1.88 2.02 -5.58
C ALA A 128 -1.21 2.20 -6.96
N CYS A 129 -0.74 3.42 -7.22
CA CYS A 129 -0.07 3.81 -8.46
C CYS A 129 1.37 4.25 -8.17
N PRO A 130 2.25 4.22 -9.18
CA PRO A 130 3.55 3.56 -9.12
C PRO A 130 4.27 3.81 -7.80
N HIS A 131 4.56 5.07 -7.45
CA HIS A 131 5.35 5.29 -6.25
C HIS A 131 5.15 6.61 -5.50
N HIS A 132 4.07 7.38 -5.68
CA HIS A 132 4.00 8.69 -5.01
C HIS A 132 3.93 8.59 -3.47
N LEU A 133 2.87 7.99 -2.92
CA LEU A 133 2.72 7.80 -1.48
C LEU A 133 3.79 6.86 -0.91
N SER A 134 4.15 5.79 -1.64
CA SER A 134 5.18 4.84 -1.20
C SER A 134 6.54 5.53 -1.06
N SER A 135 6.96 6.38 -2.01
CA SER A 135 8.20 7.15 -1.85
C SER A 135 8.12 8.15 -0.70
N LEU A 136 6.96 8.77 -0.45
CA LEU A 136 6.80 9.68 0.70
C LEU A 136 7.02 8.94 2.02
N ARG A 137 6.44 7.73 2.17
CA ARG A 137 6.65 6.90 3.35
C ARG A 137 8.10 6.39 3.44
N ALA A 138 8.67 5.93 2.31
CA ALA A 138 10.05 5.45 2.26
C ALA A 138 11.06 6.53 2.63
N ALA A 139 10.91 7.74 2.09
CA ALA A 139 11.76 8.88 2.43
C ALA A 139 11.71 9.20 3.94
N ASN A 140 10.51 9.16 4.53
CA ASN A 140 10.35 9.36 5.97
C ASN A 140 11.06 8.27 6.80
N LEU A 141 10.92 6.99 6.42
CA LEU A 141 11.62 5.87 7.08
C LEU A 141 13.14 5.98 6.95
N ILE A 142 13.66 6.30 5.77
CA ILE A 142 15.11 6.52 5.56
C ILE A 142 15.62 7.63 6.49
N ASN A 143 14.88 8.75 6.58
CA ASN A 143 15.24 9.86 7.46
C ASN A 143 15.11 9.51 8.95
N GLN A 144 14.31 8.50 9.31
CA GLN A 144 14.23 7.92 10.66
C GLN A 144 15.30 6.84 10.91
N GLY A 145 16.22 6.62 9.98
CA GLY A 145 17.38 5.75 10.15
C GLY A 145 17.22 4.29 9.73
N TYR A 146 16.09 3.90 9.13
CA TYR A 146 15.96 2.57 8.50
C TYR A 146 16.93 2.46 7.31
N LYS A 147 17.63 1.32 7.20
CA LYS A 147 18.77 1.19 6.29
C LYS A 147 18.41 0.63 4.92
N ASN A 148 17.42 -0.27 4.86
CA ASN A 148 17.08 -1.04 3.67
C ASN A 148 15.63 -0.76 3.24
N VAL A 149 15.32 0.48 2.85
CA VAL A 149 13.96 0.90 2.50
C VAL A 149 13.85 1.15 1.00
N PHE A 150 12.85 0.53 0.38
CA PHE A 150 12.55 0.62 -1.04
C PHE A 150 11.09 0.99 -1.24
N ALA A 151 10.77 1.74 -2.30
CA ALA A 151 9.40 1.88 -2.77
C ALA A 151 9.18 0.87 -3.92
N LEU A 152 8.06 0.14 -3.91
CA LEU A 152 7.68 -0.71 -5.03
C LEU A 152 7.45 0.15 -6.27
N ASP A 153 8.17 -0.14 -7.36
CA ASP A 153 8.19 0.73 -8.54
C ASP A 153 6.83 0.78 -9.25
N ASP A 154 6.25 -0.38 -9.54
CA ASP A 154 5.00 -0.47 -10.31
C ASP A 154 3.71 -0.29 -9.47
N GLY A 155 3.85 -0.31 -8.14
CA GLY A 155 2.73 -0.21 -7.20
C GLY A 155 1.83 -1.44 -7.09
N PHE A 156 0.78 -1.31 -6.27
CA PHE A 156 -0.13 -2.40 -5.89
C PHE A 156 -1.05 -2.84 -7.02
N LEU A 157 -1.50 -1.94 -7.89
CA LEU A 157 -2.34 -2.33 -9.02
C LEU A 157 -1.59 -3.26 -9.99
N ALA A 158 -0.28 -3.06 -10.18
CA ALA A 158 0.55 -3.99 -10.94
C ALA A 158 0.71 -5.34 -10.23
N TRP A 159 0.88 -5.33 -8.89
CA TRP A 159 0.92 -6.55 -8.07
C TRP A 159 -0.34 -7.39 -8.24
N MET A 160 -1.52 -6.77 -8.16
CA MET A 160 -2.80 -7.44 -8.42
C MET A 160 -2.88 -7.98 -9.86
N LYS A 161 -2.43 -7.21 -10.85
CA LYS A 161 -2.45 -7.62 -12.28
C LYS A 161 -1.56 -8.85 -12.53
N ARG A 162 -0.44 -8.96 -11.84
CA ARG A 162 0.45 -10.14 -11.86
C ARG A 162 -0.14 -11.34 -11.11
N LYS A 163 -1.30 -11.19 -10.45
CA LYS A 163 -1.94 -12.21 -9.60
C LYS A 163 -1.06 -12.68 -8.44
N TYR A 164 -0.21 -11.78 -7.94
CA TYR A 164 0.58 -12.04 -6.75
C TYR A 164 -0.31 -12.04 -5.48
N PRO A 165 0.16 -12.59 -4.35
CA PRO A 165 -0.69 -12.79 -3.18
C PRO A 165 -1.27 -11.49 -2.60
N VAL A 166 -2.60 -11.45 -2.48
CA VAL A 166 -3.41 -10.34 -1.96
C VAL A 166 -4.48 -10.91 -1.04
N VAL A 167 -4.93 -10.12 -0.07
CA VAL A 167 -6.10 -10.40 0.79
C VAL A 167 -7.01 -9.18 0.82
N GLY A 168 -8.28 -9.38 1.18
CA GLY A 168 -9.32 -8.35 1.24
C GLY A 168 -10.55 -8.71 0.41
N SER A 169 -11.67 -8.01 0.63
CA SER A 169 -12.93 -8.27 -0.08
C SER A 169 -12.84 -7.99 -1.58
N GLU A 170 -11.95 -7.09 -1.99
CA GLU A 170 -11.72 -6.68 -3.38
C GLU A 170 -10.40 -7.24 -3.93
N ALA A 171 -9.88 -8.34 -3.36
CA ALA A 171 -8.58 -8.91 -3.76
C ALA A 171 -8.46 -9.28 -5.26
N THR A 172 -9.59 -9.45 -5.95
CA THR A 172 -9.66 -9.78 -7.38
C THR A 172 -10.16 -8.65 -8.26
N GLN A 173 -10.51 -7.49 -7.70
CA GLN A 173 -11.12 -6.37 -8.42
C GLN A 173 -10.28 -5.10 -8.25
N GLN A 174 -9.84 -4.51 -9.36
CA GLN A 174 -9.17 -3.22 -9.31
C GLN A 174 -10.21 -2.10 -9.20
N PRO A 175 -9.97 -1.08 -8.36
CA PRO A 175 -10.83 0.10 -8.32
C PRO A 175 -10.75 0.84 -9.65
N ASN A 176 -11.87 1.47 -10.02
CA ASN A 176 -11.89 2.34 -11.19
C ASN A 176 -11.03 3.59 -10.92
N VAL A 177 -10.00 3.81 -11.75
CA VAL A 177 -9.06 4.92 -11.55
C VAL A 177 -9.63 6.18 -12.17
N GLN A 178 -10.00 7.13 -11.32
CA GLN A 178 -10.46 8.45 -11.73
C GLN A 178 -9.27 9.40 -11.89
N VAL A 179 -9.35 10.33 -12.83
CA VAL A 179 -8.27 11.30 -13.08
C VAL A 179 -8.79 12.71 -12.93
N ILE A 180 -8.12 13.49 -12.08
CA ILE A 180 -8.38 14.91 -11.87
C ILE A 180 -7.15 15.68 -12.34
N ASN A 181 -7.34 16.57 -13.31
CA ASN A 181 -6.28 17.41 -13.84
C ASN A 181 -6.41 18.82 -13.29
N GLY A 182 -5.29 19.44 -12.98
CA GLY A 182 -5.29 20.83 -12.54
C GLY A 182 -3.96 21.51 -12.74
N GLN A 183 -3.97 22.80 -12.43
CA GLN A 183 -2.80 23.66 -12.46
C GLN A 183 -2.77 24.51 -11.19
N THR A 184 -1.58 24.82 -10.70
CA THR A 184 -1.32 25.80 -9.65
C THR A 184 -0.20 26.75 -10.13
N ALA A 185 0.19 27.74 -9.33
CA ALA A 185 1.28 28.62 -9.70
C ALA A 185 2.59 27.84 -10.00
N PRO A 186 3.32 28.16 -11.08
CA PRO A 186 4.56 27.46 -11.46
C PRO A 186 5.64 27.38 -10.37
N GLN A 187 5.64 28.32 -9.41
CA GLN A 187 6.56 28.34 -8.27
C GLN A 187 6.43 27.12 -7.35
N TYR A 188 5.32 26.38 -7.43
CA TYR A 188 5.09 25.16 -6.66
C TYR A 188 5.54 23.89 -7.38
N ALA A 189 6.25 23.99 -8.51
CA ALA A 189 6.90 22.84 -9.13
C ALA A 189 7.75 22.05 -8.11
N GLY A 190 7.64 20.72 -8.13
CA GLY A 190 8.27 19.82 -7.17
C GLY A 190 7.57 19.71 -5.81
N LYS A 191 6.55 20.54 -5.52
CA LYS A 191 5.68 20.37 -4.36
C LYS A 191 4.62 19.29 -4.64
N THR A 192 3.80 19.01 -3.64
CA THR A 192 2.77 17.97 -3.71
C THR A 192 1.39 18.59 -3.87
N ALA A 193 0.62 18.07 -4.81
CA ALA A 193 -0.84 18.22 -4.84
C ALA A 193 -1.46 16.97 -4.22
N TRP A 194 -2.48 17.14 -3.39
CA TRP A 194 -3.19 16.08 -2.69
C TRP A 194 -4.65 16.03 -3.13
N ALA A 195 -5.21 14.81 -3.17
CA ALA A 195 -6.64 14.56 -3.22
C ALA A 195 -7.05 13.82 -1.95
N TYR A 196 -8.16 14.23 -1.33
CA TYR A 196 -8.75 13.56 -0.18
C TYR A 196 -10.22 13.26 -0.44
N HIS A 197 -10.62 12.03 -0.18
CA HIS A 197 -12.01 11.71 0.13
C HIS A 197 -12.11 11.60 1.65
N ARG A 198 -12.47 12.71 2.30
CA ARG A 198 -12.49 12.83 3.77
C ARG A 198 -13.34 11.74 4.45
N PRO A 199 -14.56 11.40 3.97
CA PRO A 199 -15.40 10.40 4.63
C PRO A 199 -14.77 9.00 4.73
N SER A 200 -14.01 8.57 3.73
CA SER A 200 -13.34 7.26 3.75
C SER A 200 -11.87 7.35 4.14
N GLY A 201 -11.33 8.52 4.48
CA GLY A 201 -9.91 8.73 4.75
C GLY A 201 -8.95 8.39 3.58
N GLN A 202 -9.49 8.15 2.38
CA GLN A 202 -8.68 7.81 1.20
C GLN A 202 -8.02 9.08 0.67
N ARG A 203 -6.77 8.93 0.24
CA ARG A 203 -5.99 10.05 -0.28
C ARG A 203 -5.02 9.59 -1.34
N GLU A 204 -4.76 10.48 -2.29
CA GLU A 204 -3.71 10.32 -3.29
C GLU A 204 -2.91 11.60 -3.41
N ALA A 205 -1.71 11.47 -3.94
CA ALA A 205 -0.81 12.59 -4.09
C ALA A 205 -0.05 12.48 -5.41
N THR A 206 0.29 13.63 -5.98
CA THR A 206 1.16 13.72 -7.14
C THR A 206 2.15 14.87 -7.00
N THR A 207 3.24 14.80 -7.76
CA THR A 207 4.20 15.90 -7.82
C THR A 207 3.67 16.94 -8.79
N ILE A 208 3.67 18.20 -8.38
CA ILE A 208 3.37 19.31 -9.27
C ILE A 208 4.54 19.45 -10.25
N GLU A 209 4.25 19.37 -11.54
CA GLU A 209 5.22 19.43 -12.62
C GLU A 209 5.69 20.87 -12.90
N SER A 210 6.60 21.00 -13.86
CA SER A 210 6.95 22.31 -14.41
C SER A 210 5.70 23.05 -14.92
N LYS A 211 5.67 24.37 -14.77
CA LYS A 211 4.49 25.22 -15.06
C LYS A 211 3.28 24.99 -14.14
N GLY A 212 3.43 24.21 -13.06
CA GLY A 212 2.41 24.05 -12.04
C GLY A 212 1.33 23.02 -12.37
N LEU A 213 1.50 22.23 -13.44
CA LEU A 213 0.54 21.21 -13.84
C LEU A 213 0.56 20.02 -12.89
N TYR A 214 -0.58 19.38 -12.68
CA TYR A 214 -0.66 18.11 -11.96
C TYR A 214 -1.81 17.24 -12.47
N SER A 215 -1.63 15.93 -12.36
CA SER A 215 -2.64 14.91 -12.64
C SER A 215 -2.74 13.96 -11.46
N LEU A 216 -3.86 14.00 -10.75
CA LEU A 216 -4.17 13.13 -9.62
C LEU A 216 -4.92 11.90 -10.14
N ARG A 217 -4.38 10.71 -9.85
CA ARG A 217 -5.01 9.42 -10.16
C ARG A 217 -5.59 8.86 -8.88
N LEU A 218 -6.91 8.66 -8.84
CA LEU A 218 -7.68 8.26 -7.65
C LEU A 218 -8.23 6.85 -7.85
N PRO A 219 -7.53 5.80 -7.38
CA PRO A 219 -8.02 4.44 -7.31
C PRO A 219 -8.83 4.23 -6.01
N PHE A 220 -9.78 5.12 -5.73
CA PHE A 220 -10.56 5.08 -4.50
C PHE A 220 -11.66 4.02 -4.57
N TYR A 221 -11.82 3.27 -3.48
CA TYR A 221 -12.93 2.33 -3.28
C TYR A 221 -14.15 3.06 -2.72
N ASP A 222 -15.35 2.60 -3.05
CA ASP A 222 -16.62 3.11 -2.52
C ASP A 222 -16.82 4.64 -2.68
N VAL A 223 -16.25 5.22 -3.74
CA VAL A 223 -16.40 6.64 -4.11
C VAL A 223 -17.20 6.74 -5.41
N THR A 224 -18.20 7.62 -5.43
CA THR A 224 -19.12 7.80 -6.56
C THR A 224 -18.97 9.20 -7.17
N GLY A 225 -19.63 9.46 -8.29
CA GLY A 225 -19.60 10.77 -8.95
C GLY A 225 -20.08 11.93 -8.06
N ASP A 226 -20.93 11.66 -7.06
CA ASP A 226 -21.46 12.67 -6.15
C ASP A 226 -20.58 12.87 -4.91
N SER A 227 -19.65 11.96 -4.64
CA SER A 227 -18.73 12.05 -3.51
C SER A 227 -17.86 13.32 -3.63
N LEU A 228 -17.79 14.08 -2.53
CA LEU A 228 -16.94 15.27 -2.45
C LEU A 228 -15.47 14.89 -2.33
N ILE A 229 -14.65 15.45 -3.20
CA ILE A 229 -13.20 15.30 -3.18
C ILE A 229 -12.60 16.68 -2.93
N GLU A 230 -11.74 16.73 -1.92
CA GLU A 230 -10.95 17.91 -1.60
C GLU A 230 -9.59 17.80 -2.30
N ILE A 231 -9.25 18.81 -3.10
CA ILE A 231 -7.95 18.96 -3.73
C ILE A 231 -7.19 20.06 -3.01
N GLU A 232 -6.02 19.73 -2.48
CA GLU A 232 -5.15 20.63 -1.74
C GLU A 232 -3.83 20.79 -2.51
N THR A 233 -3.48 22.04 -2.81
CA THR A 233 -2.18 22.45 -3.31
C THR A 233 -1.57 23.44 -2.32
N PRO A 234 -0.29 23.84 -2.48
CA PRO A 234 0.26 24.92 -1.67
C PRO A 234 -0.43 26.28 -1.83
N ASP A 235 -1.22 26.46 -2.89
CA ASP A 235 -1.83 27.75 -3.28
C ASP A 235 -3.32 27.81 -2.95
N TYR A 236 -4.02 26.69 -3.06
CA TYR A 236 -5.47 26.62 -2.89
C TYR A 236 -5.96 25.28 -2.35
N ILE A 237 -7.17 25.33 -1.82
CA ILE A 237 -8.00 24.17 -1.51
C ILE A 237 -9.32 24.32 -2.27
N ILE A 238 -9.72 23.29 -3.01
CA ILE A 238 -11.04 23.23 -3.67
C ILE A 238 -11.73 21.90 -3.32
N GLU A 239 -13.00 21.99 -2.92
CA GLU A 239 -13.84 20.81 -2.71
C GLU A 239 -15.05 20.85 -3.66
N LYS A 240 -15.20 19.77 -4.43
CA LYS A 240 -16.29 19.56 -5.40
C LYS A 240 -16.57 18.07 -5.54
N SER A 241 -17.71 17.73 -6.16
CA SER A 241 -18.02 16.34 -6.47
C SER A 241 -16.98 15.76 -7.45
N LEU A 242 -16.73 14.46 -7.32
CA LEU A 242 -15.81 13.74 -8.19
C LEU A 242 -16.17 13.93 -9.67
N SER A 243 -17.45 13.80 -10.01
CA SER A 243 -17.95 13.97 -11.38
C SER A 243 -17.60 15.33 -11.98
N VAL A 244 -17.69 16.39 -11.18
CA VAL A 244 -17.32 17.74 -11.59
C VAL A 244 -15.81 17.84 -11.82
N LEU A 245 -15.01 17.34 -10.88
CA LEU A 245 -13.54 17.41 -10.93
C LEU A 245 -12.93 16.55 -12.04
N THR A 246 -13.59 15.46 -12.44
CA THR A 246 -13.13 14.62 -13.56
C THR A 246 -13.57 15.16 -14.93
N SER A 247 -14.55 16.06 -14.96
CA SER A 247 -15.10 16.63 -16.20
C SER A 247 -14.42 17.94 -16.65
N LYS A 248 -13.60 18.54 -15.78
CA LYS A 248 -13.00 19.86 -15.98
C LYS A 248 -11.57 19.90 -15.45
N THR A 249 -10.82 20.92 -15.86
CA THR A 249 -9.49 21.20 -15.31
C THR A 249 -9.60 22.25 -14.21
N ILE A 250 -8.87 22.07 -13.11
CA ILE A 250 -8.74 23.08 -12.06
C ILE A 250 -7.73 24.14 -12.54
N THR A 251 -8.13 25.41 -12.54
CA THR A 251 -7.30 26.55 -12.96
C THR A 251 -6.26 26.91 -11.89
N PRO A 252 -5.23 27.70 -12.23
CA PRO A 252 -4.25 28.17 -11.25
C PRO A 252 -4.86 28.87 -10.04
N GLU A 253 -6.01 29.52 -10.19
CA GLU A 253 -6.74 30.25 -9.13
C GLU A 253 -7.58 29.32 -8.23
N GLY A 254 -7.49 27.99 -8.40
CA GLY A 254 -8.29 27.03 -7.64
C GLY A 254 -9.76 27.04 -8.03
N THR A 255 -10.08 27.43 -9.26
CA THR A 255 -11.44 27.39 -9.82
C THR A 255 -11.56 26.36 -10.92
N LEU A 256 -12.76 26.11 -11.45
CA LEU A 256 -12.95 25.15 -12.55
C LEU A 256 -12.94 25.88 -13.89
N SER A 257 -12.29 25.28 -14.89
CA SER A 257 -12.30 25.82 -16.25
C SER A 257 -13.73 26.08 -16.75
N VAL A 258 -13.89 27.19 -17.46
CA VAL A 258 -15.11 27.47 -18.23
C VAL A 258 -15.14 26.49 -19.41
N LYS A 259 -16.34 26.11 -19.84
CA LYS A 259 -16.51 25.30 -21.06
C LYS A 259 -16.19 26.13 -22.30
#